data_AF-A0A970C5X9-F1
#
_entry.id   AF-A0A970C5X9-F1
#
_cell.length_a   1.000
_cell.length_b   1.000
_cell.length_c   1.000
_cell.angle_alpha   90.00
_cell.angle_beta   90.00
_cell.angle_gamma   90.00
#
_symmetry.space_group_name_H-M   'P 1'
#
loop_
_entity.id
_entity.type
_entity.pdbx_description
1 polymer ?
#
loop_
_entity_poly.entity_id
_entity_poly.type
_entity_poly.pdbx_seq_one_letter_code
_entity_poly.pdbx_strand_id
1 'polypeptide(L)'
;MKSRFGSFAKHLCGIFFCAIGIATAHTQPEYDIDVFVRGLAKPIPISLAGYSGEVLQVLKFDLEVAGFKTVGESDAQYILTGSNNDQVEGKLVDNINKTTKFAKAFTGGSMRTRAHALADEVVLAITGHPGIARTKIAFKVTRNQTSEICVADYDGHNAILVTADQSIVAAPSWVPGRRVLYYTTYKFGNPDIVSHDLDTAERKIIARYGGSNISPAPSPDGRQVAMILSKSGSPDLFVANADGSGLRQLTQTREDESSPCWSPDGRWICFAGKTAEGRRFLAKVSPNGGPVQRISISDVINPSEPDWSPDGKWIAFTSQMRDFNICIVPSSGGEARILTSGEDPSWAPNSRTMIFTRRGTGGKRSLSLLDVPTKQSKDIPQNLGVCTQPSWSR
;
A
#
# COMPACT_ATOMS: atom_id res chain seq x y z
N MET A 1 -8.17 -83.33 3.89
CA MET A 1 -8.51 -83.70 2.51
C MET A 1 -9.29 -82.55 1.89
N LYS A 2 -8.86 -82.08 0.70
CA LYS A 2 -9.57 -81.43 -0.44
C LYS A 2 -10.91 -80.69 -0.18
N SER A 3 -11.32 -79.61 -0.84
CA SER A 3 -10.77 -78.49 -1.63
C SER A 3 -11.97 -77.72 -2.21
N ARG A 4 -11.94 -76.37 -2.17
CA ARG A 4 -12.50 -75.36 -3.13
C ARG A 4 -13.99 -75.35 -3.54
N PHE A 5 -14.58 -74.14 -3.52
CA PHE A 5 -15.16 -73.31 -4.63
C PHE A 5 -16.05 -72.21 -3.97
N GLY A 6 -15.85 -70.89 -4.14
CA GLY A 6 -16.37 -70.00 -5.21
C GLY A 6 -17.91 -69.90 -5.19
N SER A 7 -18.65 -68.79 -5.27
CA SER A 7 -18.48 -67.34 -5.43
C SER A 7 -19.90 -66.68 -5.36
N PHE A 8 -19.97 -65.34 -5.23
CA PHE A 8 -21.02 -64.38 -5.64
C PHE A 8 -22.24 -63.97 -4.75
N ALA A 9 -22.28 -62.62 -4.55
CA ALA A 9 -23.39 -61.63 -4.55
C ALA A 9 -24.47 -61.65 -3.44
N LYS A 10 -25.10 -60.55 -3.00
CA LYS A 10 -25.05 -59.06 -3.12
C LYS A 10 -26.18 -58.54 -2.19
N HIS A 11 -26.05 -57.33 -1.60
CA HIS A 11 -27.08 -56.26 -1.40
C HIS A 11 -26.58 -55.30 -0.29
N LEU A 12 -25.97 -54.16 -0.66
CA LEU A 12 -26.55 -52.80 -0.75
C LEU A 12 -27.10 -52.22 0.55
N CYS A 13 -26.34 -51.30 1.16
CA CYS A 13 -26.86 -50.19 1.94
C CYS A 13 -25.97 -48.96 1.65
N GLY A 14 -26.56 -47.92 1.06
CA GLY A 14 -25.86 -46.70 0.63
C GLY A 14 -25.77 -45.69 1.78
N ILE A 15 -24.57 -45.19 2.05
CA ILE A 15 -24.33 -44.04 2.92
C ILE A 15 -23.84 -42.90 2.02
N PHE A 16 -24.63 -41.82 1.99
CA PHE A 16 -24.26 -40.54 1.39
C PHE A 16 -23.15 -39.91 2.23
N PHE A 17 -21.93 -39.82 1.71
CA PHE A 17 -20.90 -38.94 2.27
C PHE A 17 -21.04 -37.56 1.63
N CYS A 18 -21.46 -36.59 2.45
CA CYS A 18 -21.41 -35.17 2.12
C CYS A 18 -19.94 -34.73 2.15
N ALA A 19 -19.37 -34.41 0.98
CA ALA A 19 -18.02 -33.86 0.89
C ALA A 19 -18.05 -32.39 1.34
N ILE A 20 -17.63 -32.12 2.58
CA ILE A 20 -17.32 -30.78 3.04
C ILE A 20 -15.95 -30.43 2.44
N GLY A 21 -15.97 -29.64 1.37
CA GLY A 21 -14.77 -28.99 0.85
C GLY A 21 -14.24 -28.01 1.89
N ILE A 22 -13.14 -28.36 2.55
CA ILE A 22 -12.38 -27.41 3.36
C ILE A 22 -11.71 -26.47 2.38
N ALA A 23 -12.27 -25.28 2.21
CA ALA A 23 -11.56 -24.17 1.61
C ALA A 23 -10.35 -23.89 2.50
N THR A 24 -9.15 -24.23 2.03
CA THR A 24 -7.91 -23.79 2.66
C THR A 24 -7.84 -22.28 2.46
N ALA A 25 -8.25 -21.53 3.48
CA ALA A 25 -7.88 -20.13 3.58
C ALA A 25 -6.35 -20.09 3.53
N HIS A 26 -5.80 -19.56 2.44
CA HIS A 26 -4.39 -19.18 2.39
C HIS A 26 -4.21 -18.07 3.42
N THR A 27 -3.88 -18.43 4.65
CA THR A 27 -3.34 -17.51 5.64
C THR A 27 -2.05 -16.98 5.05
N GLN A 28 -2.05 -15.72 4.62
CA GLN A 28 -0.82 -15.03 4.25
C GLN A 28 0.18 -15.17 5.41
N PRO A 29 1.43 -15.56 5.16
CA PRO A 29 2.43 -15.65 6.21
C PRO A 29 2.59 -14.29 6.91
N GLU A 30 2.78 -14.38 8.22
CA GLU A 30 2.71 -13.26 9.14
C GLU A 30 3.93 -12.34 8.98
N TYR A 31 3.75 -11.16 8.38
CA TYR A 31 4.73 -10.09 8.47
C TYR A 31 4.66 -9.47 9.86
N ASP A 32 5.48 -9.98 10.75
CA ASP A 32 5.68 -9.32 12.02
C ASP A 32 6.78 -8.26 11.86
N ILE A 33 6.34 -7.01 11.87
CA ILE A 33 7.21 -5.84 11.77
C ILE A 33 8.15 -5.70 12.98
N ASP A 34 7.87 -6.42 14.08
CA ASP A 34 8.65 -6.48 15.32
C ASP A 34 9.53 -7.74 15.41
N VAL A 35 9.20 -8.83 14.69
CA VAL A 35 9.96 -10.08 14.80
C VAL A 35 11.22 -10.07 13.95
N PHE A 36 12.31 -10.14 14.70
CA PHE A 36 13.60 -10.68 14.32
C PHE A 36 13.46 -12.12 13.82
N VAL A 37 13.62 -12.35 12.52
CA VAL A 37 13.93 -13.70 12.03
C VAL A 37 15.34 -14.04 12.52
N ARG A 38 15.44 -14.96 13.47
CA ARG A 38 16.72 -15.43 14.03
C ARG A 38 17.68 -15.82 12.89
N GLY A 39 18.79 -15.09 12.76
CA GLY A 39 19.84 -15.36 11.76
C GLY A 39 19.89 -14.41 10.55
N LEU A 40 18.94 -13.48 10.40
CA LEU A 40 19.04 -12.40 9.41
C LEU A 40 19.47 -11.11 10.13
N ALA A 41 20.75 -10.77 10.05
CA ALA A 41 21.20 -9.43 10.38
C ALA A 41 20.41 -8.45 9.48
N LYS A 42 19.71 -7.47 10.06
CA LYS A 42 19.10 -6.39 9.28
C LYS A 42 20.09 -5.23 9.21
N PRO A 43 20.35 -4.67 8.02
CA PRO A 43 19.87 -5.11 6.70
C PRO A 43 20.54 -6.40 6.19
N ILE A 44 19.84 -7.22 5.38
CA ILE A 44 20.30 -8.52 4.88
C ILE A 44 21.50 -8.34 3.92
N PRO A 45 22.71 -8.83 4.23
CA PRO A 45 23.89 -8.61 3.39
C PRO A 45 23.82 -9.41 2.08
N ILE A 46 23.89 -8.72 0.94
CA ILE A 46 23.87 -9.32 -0.40
C ILE A 46 24.99 -8.75 -1.27
N SER A 47 25.65 -9.59 -2.07
CA SER A 47 26.59 -9.15 -3.11
C SER A 47 25.97 -9.26 -4.49
N LEU A 48 26.27 -8.31 -5.38
CA LEU A 48 25.78 -8.24 -6.76
C LEU A 48 26.96 -8.26 -7.73
N ALA A 49 27.00 -9.22 -8.65
CA ALA A 49 28.07 -9.34 -9.64
C ALA A 49 27.54 -9.61 -11.05
N GLY A 50 28.20 -9.03 -12.05
CA GLY A 50 27.86 -9.20 -13.47
C GLY A 50 26.78 -8.27 -14.03
N TYR A 51 26.27 -7.34 -13.22
CA TYR A 51 25.33 -6.31 -13.65
C TYR A 51 26.01 -4.95 -13.82
N SER A 52 25.52 -4.15 -14.77
CA SER A 52 26.03 -2.80 -15.05
C SER A 52 24.91 -1.81 -15.40
N GLY A 53 25.24 -0.52 -15.47
CA GLY A 53 24.32 0.54 -15.91
C GLY A 53 23.03 0.63 -15.08
N GLU A 54 21.90 0.83 -15.77
CA GLU A 54 20.59 0.97 -15.14
C GLU A 54 20.19 -0.26 -14.32
N VAL A 55 20.45 -1.48 -14.81
CA VAL A 55 20.05 -2.72 -14.12
C VAL A 55 20.71 -2.83 -12.74
N LEU A 56 21.99 -2.52 -12.63
CA LEU A 56 22.68 -2.51 -11.34
C LEU A 56 22.10 -1.44 -10.39
N GLN A 57 21.74 -0.27 -10.91
CA GLN A 57 21.15 0.81 -10.10
C GLN A 57 19.76 0.41 -9.57
N VAL A 58 18.93 -0.20 -10.41
CA VAL A 58 17.60 -0.71 -10.04
C VAL A 58 17.72 -1.82 -9.00
N LEU A 59 18.57 -2.83 -9.24
CA LEU A 59 18.76 -3.92 -8.27
C LEU A 59 19.22 -3.40 -6.91
N LYS A 60 20.17 -2.47 -6.87
CA LYS A 60 20.60 -1.84 -5.61
C LYS A 60 19.46 -1.08 -4.95
N PHE A 61 18.67 -0.33 -5.73
CA PHE A 61 17.55 0.43 -5.20
C PHE A 61 16.48 -0.48 -4.59
N ASP A 62 16.03 -1.47 -5.35
CA ASP A 62 14.92 -2.32 -4.97
C ASP A 62 15.24 -3.19 -3.76
N LEU A 63 16.43 -3.79 -3.76
CA LEU A 63 16.89 -4.63 -2.65
C LEU A 63 17.08 -3.79 -1.39
N GLU A 64 17.62 -2.58 -1.48
CA GLU A 64 17.74 -1.70 -0.32
C GLU A 64 16.37 -1.36 0.29
N VAL A 65 15.38 -1.00 -0.54
CA VAL A 65 13.99 -0.75 -0.08
C VAL A 65 13.36 -2.00 0.54
N ALA A 66 13.72 -3.19 0.06
CA ALA A 66 13.26 -4.46 0.61
C ALA A 66 14.03 -4.92 1.88
N GLY A 67 14.94 -4.10 2.41
CA GLY A 67 15.67 -4.37 3.65
C GLY A 67 16.98 -5.14 3.49
N PHE A 68 17.55 -5.13 2.28
CA PHE A 68 18.88 -5.68 1.99
C PHE A 68 19.95 -4.59 2.04
N LYS A 69 21.21 -4.98 2.18
CA LYS A 69 22.37 -4.09 2.04
C LYS A 69 23.38 -4.71 1.11
N THR A 70 23.76 -3.95 0.08
CA THR A 70 24.81 -4.38 -0.85
C THR A 70 26.16 -4.33 -0.14
N VAL A 71 26.90 -5.45 -0.17
CA VAL A 71 28.22 -5.62 0.45
C VAL A 71 29.18 -6.35 -0.50
N GLY A 72 30.47 -6.38 -0.15
CA GLY A 72 31.46 -7.22 -0.83
C GLY A 72 31.16 -8.71 -0.63
N GLU A 73 31.64 -9.56 -1.54
CA GLU A 73 31.34 -11.01 -1.55
C GLU A 73 31.73 -11.72 -0.25
N SER A 74 32.84 -11.31 0.38
CA SER A 74 33.32 -11.86 1.66
C SER A 74 32.35 -11.67 2.81
N ASP A 75 31.56 -10.60 2.77
CA ASP A 75 30.67 -10.19 3.86
C ASP A 75 29.21 -10.54 3.56
N ALA A 76 28.95 -11.13 2.38
CA ALA A 76 27.60 -11.37 1.88
C ALA A 76 27.05 -12.71 2.39
N GLN A 77 25.82 -12.67 2.91
CA GLN A 77 25.04 -13.89 3.17
C GLN A 77 24.52 -14.49 1.86
N TYR A 78 24.12 -13.63 0.92
CA TYR A 78 23.64 -14.04 -0.40
C TYR A 78 24.49 -13.43 -1.51
N ILE A 79 24.75 -14.19 -2.57
CA ILE A 79 25.47 -13.71 -3.75
C ILE A 79 24.52 -13.84 -4.94
N LEU A 80 24.22 -12.72 -5.59
CA LEU A 80 23.48 -12.67 -6.84
C LEU A 80 24.45 -12.42 -7.99
N THR A 81 24.67 -13.42 -8.83
CA THR A 81 25.47 -13.31 -10.06
C THR A 81 24.57 -13.33 -11.29
N GLY A 82 24.96 -12.67 -12.37
CA GLY A 82 24.15 -12.62 -13.58
C GLY A 82 24.76 -11.84 -14.72
N SER A 83 23.92 -11.49 -15.70
CA SER A 83 24.30 -10.67 -16.86
C SER A 83 23.12 -9.76 -17.26
N ASN A 84 23.40 -8.67 -17.98
CA ASN A 84 22.37 -7.73 -18.43
C ASN A 84 22.60 -7.16 -19.85
N ASN A 85 23.11 -7.99 -20.76
CA ASN A 85 23.36 -7.58 -22.15
C ASN A 85 22.05 -7.52 -22.98
N ASP A 86 21.45 -8.68 -23.29
CA ASP A 86 20.21 -8.78 -24.09
C ASP A 86 18.97 -9.08 -23.24
N GLN A 87 19.17 -9.78 -22.13
CA GLN A 87 18.19 -10.12 -21.11
C GLN A 87 18.81 -9.93 -19.72
N VAL A 88 17.98 -9.84 -18.68
CA VAL A 88 18.48 -9.81 -17.30
C VAL A 88 18.45 -11.23 -16.77
N GLU A 89 19.59 -11.77 -16.39
CA GLU A 89 19.73 -13.11 -15.82
C GLU A 89 20.19 -13.00 -14.38
N GLY A 90 19.75 -13.92 -13.52
CA GLY A 90 20.22 -13.97 -12.15
C GLY A 90 20.27 -15.38 -11.59
N LYS A 91 21.36 -15.68 -10.90
CA LYS A 91 21.55 -16.84 -10.05
C LYS A 91 21.81 -16.37 -8.63
N LEU A 92 20.93 -16.75 -7.71
CA LEU A 92 21.04 -16.42 -6.30
C LEU A 92 21.56 -17.63 -5.52
N VAL A 93 22.64 -17.43 -4.78
CA VAL A 93 23.26 -18.45 -3.91
C VAL A 93 23.25 -17.97 -2.46
N ASP A 94 22.88 -18.85 -1.55
CA ASP A 94 23.14 -18.71 -0.12
C ASP A 94 24.60 -19.05 0.14
N ASN A 95 25.41 -18.03 0.44
CA ASN A 95 26.84 -18.15 0.58
C ASN A 95 27.24 -18.90 1.86
N ILE A 96 26.37 -18.99 2.86
CA ILE A 96 26.63 -19.71 4.11
C ILE A 96 26.31 -21.19 3.92
N ASN A 97 25.09 -21.48 3.46
CA ASN A 97 24.61 -22.86 3.31
C ASN A 97 25.07 -23.52 1.99
N LYS A 98 25.72 -22.75 1.11
CA LYS A 98 26.18 -23.17 -0.22
C LYS A 98 25.06 -23.78 -1.08
N THR A 99 23.85 -23.25 -0.94
CA THR A 99 22.68 -23.69 -1.72
C THR A 99 22.31 -22.66 -2.79
N THR A 100 21.93 -23.13 -3.97
CA THR A 100 21.34 -22.26 -5.00
C THR A 100 19.86 -22.09 -4.69
N LYS A 101 19.40 -20.84 -4.57
CA LYS A 101 17.98 -20.51 -4.35
C LYS A 101 17.21 -20.48 -5.66
N PHE A 102 17.80 -19.89 -6.71
CA PHE A 102 17.28 -19.96 -8.08
C PHE A 102 18.36 -19.64 -9.11
N ALA A 103 18.08 -19.96 -10.37
CA ALA A 103 18.77 -19.45 -11.55
C ALA A 103 17.71 -19.20 -12.64
N LYS A 104 17.54 -17.95 -13.07
CA LYS A 104 16.44 -17.52 -13.96
C LYS A 104 16.90 -16.45 -14.94
N ALA A 105 16.23 -16.37 -16.09
CA ALA A 105 16.34 -15.28 -17.06
C ALA A 105 15.00 -14.56 -17.19
N PHE A 106 15.05 -13.23 -17.30
CA PHE A 106 13.90 -12.34 -17.37
C PHE A 106 13.88 -11.65 -18.73
N THR A 107 12.79 -11.84 -19.47
CA THR A 107 12.59 -11.34 -20.83
C THR A 107 11.32 -10.49 -20.94
N GLY A 108 11.18 -9.75 -22.04
CA GLY A 108 10.05 -8.83 -22.27
C GLY A 108 10.18 -7.50 -21.52
N GLY A 109 9.43 -6.48 -21.95
CA GLY A 109 9.52 -5.13 -21.38
C GLY A 109 10.90 -4.48 -21.49
N SER A 110 11.09 -3.39 -20.75
CA SER A 110 12.36 -2.65 -20.66
C SER A 110 13.36 -3.36 -19.73
N MET A 111 14.64 -2.97 -19.81
CA MET A 111 15.67 -3.47 -18.89
C MET A 111 15.34 -3.18 -17.43
N ARG A 112 14.77 -2.01 -17.14
CA ARG A 112 14.23 -1.66 -15.83
C ARG A 112 13.17 -2.65 -15.34
N THR A 113 12.16 -2.94 -16.15
CA THR A 113 11.10 -3.89 -15.77
C THR A 113 11.66 -5.28 -15.46
N ARG A 114 12.68 -5.73 -16.21
CA ARG A 114 13.35 -7.01 -15.97
C ARG A 114 14.19 -6.98 -14.70
N ALA A 115 14.86 -5.87 -14.40
CA ALA A 115 15.60 -5.68 -13.16
C ALA A 115 14.67 -5.72 -11.94
N HIS A 116 13.52 -5.06 -12.00
CA HIS A 116 12.47 -5.17 -10.97
C HIS A 116 11.99 -6.61 -10.77
N ALA A 117 11.77 -7.34 -11.87
CA ALA A 117 11.35 -8.74 -11.78
C ALA A 117 12.41 -9.63 -11.11
N LEU A 118 13.70 -9.39 -11.40
CA LEU A 118 14.80 -10.08 -10.72
C LEU A 118 14.88 -9.69 -9.24
N ALA A 119 14.70 -8.42 -8.89
CA ALA A 119 14.68 -7.99 -7.49
C ALA A 119 13.52 -8.64 -6.71
N ASP A 120 12.31 -8.65 -7.28
CA ASP A 120 11.14 -9.33 -6.69
C ASP A 120 11.41 -10.82 -6.46
N GLU A 121 12.10 -11.49 -7.40
CA GLU A 121 12.46 -12.90 -7.26
C GLU A 121 13.47 -13.13 -6.13
N VAL A 122 14.45 -12.25 -5.96
CA VAL A 122 15.38 -12.29 -4.81
C VAL A 122 14.63 -12.12 -3.49
N VAL A 123 13.74 -11.13 -3.42
CA VAL A 123 12.91 -10.88 -2.22
C VAL A 123 12.07 -12.12 -1.90
N LEU A 124 11.40 -12.69 -2.91
CA LEU A 124 10.57 -13.89 -2.73
C LEU A 124 11.38 -15.10 -2.26
N ALA A 125 12.52 -15.37 -2.90
CA ALA A 125 13.34 -16.54 -2.60
C ALA A 125 13.97 -16.50 -1.19
N ILE A 126 14.22 -15.30 -0.65
CA ILE A 126 14.85 -15.11 0.66
C ILE A 126 13.82 -14.94 1.77
N THR A 127 12.77 -14.15 1.51
CA THR A 127 11.80 -13.77 2.55
C THR A 127 10.54 -14.64 2.53
N GLY A 128 10.28 -15.38 1.45
CA GLY A 128 9.05 -16.14 1.25
C GLY A 128 7.83 -15.31 0.83
N HIS A 129 8.03 -14.01 0.58
CA HIS A 129 6.94 -13.08 0.31
C HIS A 129 7.18 -12.28 -0.98
N PRO A 130 6.12 -11.88 -1.70
CA PRO A 130 6.26 -11.10 -2.93
C PRO A 130 6.98 -9.77 -2.72
N GLY A 131 7.86 -9.41 -3.66
CA GLY A 131 8.42 -8.06 -3.74
C GLY A 131 7.42 -7.02 -4.25
N ILE A 132 7.80 -5.75 -4.15
CA ILE A 132 6.99 -4.58 -4.53
C ILE A 132 7.54 -3.85 -5.75
N ALA A 133 8.60 -4.36 -6.40
CA ALA A 133 9.36 -3.60 -7.37
C ALA A 133 8.58 -3.26 -8.64
N ARG A 134 7.51 -4.01 -8.92
CA ARG A 134 6.62 -3.81 -10.07
C ARG A 134 5.31 -3.09 -9.74
N THR A 135 5.18 -2.58 -8.52
CA THR A 135 4.02 -1.78 -8.10
C THR A 135 4.12 -0.33 -8.59
N LYS A 136 3.03 0.42 -8.43
CA LYS A 136 2.93 1.82 -8.86
C LYS A 136 2.53 2.72 -7.71
N ILE A 137 2.82 4.00 -7.87
CA ILE A 137 2.38 5.05 -6.97
C ILE A 137 1.60 6.10 -7.75
N ALA A 138 0.54 6.63 -7.14
CA ALA A 138 -0.13 7.84 -7.58
C ALA A 138 0.16 8.95 -6.57
N PHE A 139 0.28 10.20 -7.02
CA PHE A 139 0.58 11.32 -6.13
C PHE A 139 0.16 12.64 -6.76
N LYS A 140 -0.03 13.65 -5.91
CA LYS A 140 -0.29 15.02 -6.32
C LYS A 140 1.02 15.73 -6.65
N VAL A 141 1.08 16.33 -7.83
CA VAL A 141 2.14 17.24 -8.26
C VAL A 141 1.60 18.66 -8.27
N THR A 142 2.20 19.56 -7.51
CA THR A 142 1.82 20.99 -7.49
C THR A 142 2.85 21.82 -8.24
N ARG A 143 2.36 22.66 -9.16
CA ARG A 143 3.13 23.67 -9.90
C ARG A 143 2.38 24.98 -9.82
N ASN A 144 3.01 26.00 -9.24
CA ASN A 144 2.39 27.29 -8.96
C ASN A 144 1.09 27.11 -8.15
N GLN A 145 -0.05 27.55 -8.68
CA GLN A 145 -1.36 27.47 -8.03
C GLN A 145 -2.20 26.28 -8.50
N THR A 146 -1.67 25.49 -9.44
CA THR A 146 -2.36 24.32 -10.01
C THR A 146 -1.71 23.03 -9.52
N SER A 147 -2.46 21.95 -9.59
CA SER A 147 -1.94 20.62 -9.31
C SER A 147 -2.52 19.59 -10.25
N GLU A 148 -1.80 18.49 -10.41
CA GLU A 148 -2.18 17.36 -11.25
C GLU A 148 -1.90 16.04 -10.52
N ILE A 149 -2.64 14.98 -10.84
CA ILE A 149 -2.34 13.63 -10.40
C ILE A 149 -1.32 13.03 -11.36
N CYS A 150 -0.26 12.48 -10.79
CA CYS A 150 0.79 11.77 -11.50
C CYS A 150 0.77 10.30 -11.07
N VAL A 151 1.09 9.40 -11.99
CA VAL A 151 1.33 7.98 -11.74
C VAL A 151 2.75 7.64 -12.16
N ALA A 152 3.47 6.86 -11.36
CA ALA A 152 4.83 6.40 -11.65
C ALA A 152 5.00 4.94 -11.21
N ASP A 153 6.09 4.30 -11.63
CA ASP A 153 6.60 3.12 -10.94
C ASP A 153 6.97 3.50 -9.49
N TYR A 154 6.99 2.52 -8.58
CA TYR A 154 7.12 2.82 -7.14
C TYR A 154 8.40 3.58 -6.76
N ASP A 155 9.44 3.47 -7.59
CA ASP A 155 10.71 4.17 -7.47
C ASP A 155 10.75 5.57 -8.14
N GLY A 156 9.60 6.05 -8.62
CA GLY A 156 9.41 7.35 -9.25
C GLY A 156 9.70 7.43 -10.75
N HIS A 157 10.17 6.36 -11.39
CA HIS A 157 10.41 6.36 -12.84
C HIS A 157 9.12 6.16 -13.63
N ASN A 158 9.20 6.41 -14.94
CA ASN A 158 8.06 6.32 -15.85
C ASN A 158 6.85 7.14 -15.38
N ALA A 159 7.13 8.31 -14.79
CA ALA A 159 6.13 9.20 -14.24
C ALA A 159 5.34 9.89 -15.35
N ILE A 160 4.01 9.80 -15.28
CA ILE A 160 3.07 10.34 -16.26
C ILE A 160 1.99 11.12 -15.50
N LEU A 161 1.76 12.36 -15.92
CA LEU A 161 0.59 13.13 -15.47
C LEU A 161 -0.67 12.51 -16.07
N VAL A 162 -1.54 11.98 -15.22
CA VAL A 162 -2.84 11.40 -15.64
C VAL A 162 -3.96 12.45 -15.63
N THR A 163 -3.71 13.61 -15.03
CA THR A 163 -4.55 14.80 -15.20
C THR A 163 -3.75 15.95 -15.79
N ALA A 164 -4.45 16.85 -16.48
CA ALA A 164 -3.92 18.08 -17.06
C ALA A 164 -5.03 19.14 -17.09
N ASP A 165 -5.78 19.25 -15.99
CA ASP A 165 -7.00 20.05 -15.92
C ASP A 165 -6.74 21.53 -15.63
N GLN A 166 -5.49 21.93 -15.34
CA GLN A 166 -5.11 23.29 -14.98
C GLN A 166 -5.93 23.83 -13.78
N SER A 167 -6.29 22.93 -12.87
CA SER A 167 -7.10 23.21 -11.70
C SER A 167 -6.38 22.67 -10.44
N ILE A 168 -7.12 22.50 -9.35
CA ILE A 168 -6.64 21.81 -8.16
C ILE A 168 -7.20 20.38 -8.18
N VAL A 169 -6.32 19.41 -7.99
CA VAL A 169 -6.66 18.02 -7.68
C VAL A 169 -5.93 17.59 -6.42
N ALA A 170 -6.49 16.65 -5.68
CA ALA A 170 -5.95 16.22 -4.40
C ALA A 170 -6.37 14.80 -4.04
N ALA A 171 -5.62 14.21 -3.09
CA ALA A 171 -5.90 12.93 -2.47
C ALA A 171 -6.24 11.81 -3.49
N PRO A 172 -5.32 11.45 -4.41
CA PRO A 172 -5.50 10.28 -5.25
C PRO A 172 -5.58 9.03 -4.38
N SER A 173 -6.43 8.08 -4.78
CA SER A 173 -6.64 6.83 -4.06
C SER A 173 -6.87 5.69 -5.05
N TRP A 174 -6.00 4.67 -5.04
CA TRP A 174 -6.12 3.50 -5.89
C TRP A 174 -7.29 2.62 -5.50
N VAL A 175 -8.04 2.15 -6.49
CA VAL A 175 -8.96 1.02 -6.30
C VAL A 175 -8.12 -0.26 -6.28
N PRO A 176 -8.14 -1.05 -5.18
CA PRO A 176 -7.31 -2.26 -5.08
C PRO A 176 -7.53 -3.23 -6.23
N GLY A 177 -6.44 -3.72 -6.82
CA GLY A 177 -6.43 -4.65 -7.95
C GLY A 177 -6.91 -4.07 -9.28
N ARG A 178 -7.17 -2.76 -9.38
CA ARG A 178 -7.67 -2.12 -10.61
C ARG A 178 -6.85 -0.90 -10.99
N ARG A 179 -6.75 -0.61 -12.28
CA ARG A 179 -6.12 0.61 -12.81
C ARG A 179 -7.09 1.79 -12.79
N VAL A 180 -7.68 2.04 -11.63
CA VAL A 180 -8.67 3.09 -11.40
C VAL A 180 -8.25 3.92 -10.20
N LEU A 181 -8.35 5.24 -10.31
CA LEU A 181 -8.13 6.18 -9.22
C LEU A 181 -9.44 6.90 -8.86
N TYR A 182 -9.70 7.08 -7.57
CA TYR A 182 -10.55 8.18 -7.11
C TYR A 182 -9.67 9.38 -6.73
N TYR A 183 -10.16 10.60 -6.96
CA TYR A 183 -9.51 11.81 -6.45
C TYR A 183 -10.49 12.96 -6.32
N THR A 184 -10.10 13.97 -5.55
CA THR A 184 -10.82 15.25 -5.45
C THR A 184 -10.39 16.16 -6.58
N THR A 185 -11.35 16.83 -7.24
CA THR A 185 -11.10 17.83 -8.29
C THR A 185 -11.87 19.11 -8.02
N TYR A 186 -11.25 20.27 -8.30
CA TYR A 186 -11.87 21.60 -8.24
C TYR A 186 -12.23 22.14 -9.62
N LYS A 187 -12.11 21.32 -10.67
CA LYS A 187 -12.33 21.71 -12.08
C LYS A 187 -13.70 22.36 -12.32
N PHE A 188 -14.69 22.02 -11.51
CA PHE A 188 -16.08 22.43 -11.69
C PHE A 188 -16.49 23.57 -10.76
N GLY A 189 -15.53 24.27 -10.15
CA GLY A 189 -15.80 25.36 -9.20
C GLY A 189 -16.23 24.89 -7.80
N ASN A 190 -16.28 23.57 -7.59
CA ASN A 190 -16.57 22.91 -6.32
C ASN A 190 -15.57 21.76 -6.13
N PRO A 191 -15.11 21.45 -4.90
CA PRO A 191 -14.44 20.18 -4.60
C PRO A 191 -15.42 19.02 -4.83
N ASP A 192 -15.20 18.28 -5.92
CA ASP A 192 -15.96 17.11 -6.31
C ASP A 192 -15.09 15.86 -6.29
N ILE A 193 -15.72 14.70 -6.16
CA ILE A 193 -15.04 13.41 -6.26
C ILE A 193 -15.31 12.81 -7.63
N VAL A 194 -14.25 12.37 -8.30
CA VAL A 194 -14.33 11.63 -9.57
C VAL A 194 -13.60 10.29 -9.46
N SER A 195 -14.07 9.31 -10.22
CA SER A 195 -13.29 8.13 -10.58
C SER A 195 -12.63 8.34 -11.94
N HIS A 196 -11.45 7.77 -12.15
CA HIS A 196 -10.70 7.84 -13.39
C HIS A 196 -10.10 6.49 -13.72
N ASP A 197 -10.59 5.89 -14.81
CA ASP A 197 -10.08 4.65 -15.37
C ASP A 197 -8.85 4.96 -16.23
N LEU A 198 -7.69 4.41 -15.86
CA LEU A 198 -6.42 4.75 -16.48
C LEU A 198 -6.14 3.96 -17.76
N ASP A 199 -6.96 2.95 -18.08
CA ASP A 199 -6.84 2.18 -19.31
C ASP A 199 -7.64 2.83 -20.44
N THR A 200 -8.80 3.40 -20.11
CA THR A 200 -9.72 4.07 -21.05
C THR A 200 -9.65 5.60 -21.02
N ALA A 201 -9.00 6.17 -20.00
CA ALA A 201 -9.04 7.60 -19.65
C ALA A 201 -10.45 8.13 -19.29
N GLU A 202 -11.44 7.25 -19.11
CA GLU A 202 -12.81 7.63 -18.74
C GLU A 202 -12.84 8.21 -17.33
N ARG A 203 -13.56 9.33 -17.14
CA ARG A 203 -13.79 9.96 -15.84
C ARG A 203 -15.27 10.06 -15.52
N LYS A 204 -15.67 9.61 -14.33
CA LYS A 204 -17.06 9.67 -13.85
C LYS A 204 -17.13 10.49 -12.57
N ILE A 205 -18.18 11.29 -12.43
CA ILE A 205 -18.47 12.02 -11.21
C ILE A 205 -19.11 11.06 -10.21
N ILE A 206 -18.60 11.06 -8.99
CA ILE A 206 -18.99 10.16 -7.92
C ILE A 206 -19.75 10.91 -6.84
N ALA A 207 -19.29 12.13 -6.53
CA ALA A 207 -19.98 13.04 -5.61
C ALA A 207 -19.81 14.49 -6.06
N ARG A 208 -20.95 15.19 -6.17
CA ARG A 208 -21.08 16.62 -6.45
C ARG A 208 -22.28 17.16 -5.68
N TYR A 209 -22.17 17.16 -4.37
CA TYR A 209 -23.15 17.80 -3.51
C TYR A 209 -22.68 19.22 -3.16
N GLY A 210 -23.59 20.08 -2.71
CA GLY A 210 -23.21 21.40 -2.20
C GLY A 210 -22.26 21.27 -1.01
N GLY A 211 -21.24 22.13 -0.96
CA GLY A 211 -20.16 22.05 0.02
C GLY A 211 -19.01 21.15 -0.44
N SER A 212 -18.19 20.72 0.52
CA SER A 212 -17.00 19.91 0.27
C SER A 212 -17.35 18.46 -0.03
N ASN A 213 -16.80 17.89 -1.12
CA ASN A 213 -16.79 16.46 -1.41
C ASN A 213 -15.32 16.03 -1.59
N ILE A 214 -14.72 15.42 -0.56
CA ILE A 214 -13.26 15.20 -0.51
C ILE A 214 -12.87 13.82 0.03
N SER A 215 -11.58 13.51 -0.11
CA SER A 215 -10.91 12.35 0.52
C SER A 215 -11.58 11.00 0.21
N PRO A 216 -11.70 10.62 -1.08
CA PRO A 216 -12.28 9.33 -1.44
C PRO A 216 -11.38 8.17 -1.01
N ALA A 217 -11.99 7.11 -0.49
CA ALA A 217 -11.32 5.87 -0.10
C ALA A 217 -12.12 4.67 -0.62
N PRO A 218 -11.66 3.98 -1.68
CA PRO A 218 -12.34 2.79 -2.19
C PRO A 218 -12.20 1.61 -1.23
N SER A 219 -13.23 0.75 -1.19
CA SER A 219 -13.22 -0.48 -0.41
C SER A 219 -12.23 -1.51 -0.98
N PRO A 220 -11.78 -2.50 -0.18
CA PRO A 220 -10.83 -3.52 -0.64
C PRO A 220 -11.31 -4.34 -1.84
N ASP A 221 -12.63 -4.54 -1.96
CA ASP A 221 -13.27 -5.24 -3.08
C ASP A 221 -13.60 -4.32 -4.28
N GLY A 222 -13.36 -3.01 -4.13
CA GLY A 222 -13.65 -1.97 -5.13
C GLY A 222 -15.14 -1.79 -5.45
N ARG A 223 -16.05 -2.22 -4.56
CA ARG A 223 -17.51 -2.10 -4.74
C ARG A 223 -18.10 -0.84 -4.13
N GLN A 224 -17.42 -0.26 -3.15
CA GLN A 224 -17.87 0.93 -2.43
C GLN A 224 -16.75 1.96 -2.35
N VAL A 225 -17.12 3.20 -2.06
CA VAL A 225 -16.21 4.30 -1.78
C VAL A 225 -16.71 5.06 -0.57
N ALA A 226 -15.83 5.20 0.42
CA ALA A 226 -16.02 6.09 1.55
C ALA A 226 -15.51 7.49 1.18
N MET A 227 -16.10 8.52 1.75
CA MET A 227 -15.79 9.92 1.43
C MET A 227 -16.22 10.86 2.54
N ILE A 228 -15.68 12.06 2.54
CA ILE A 228 -16.08 13.12 3.46
C ILE A 228 -16.92 14.14 2.70
N LEU A 229 -18.16 14.34 3.15
CA LEU A 229 -19.07 15.30 2.55
C LEU A 229 -19.55 16.32 3.60
N SER A 230 -19.55 17.61 3.26
CA SER A 230 -20.14 18.65 4.11
C SER A 230 -21.59 18.99 3.73
N LYS A 231 -22.26 18.13 2.96
CA LYS A 231 -23.61 18.35 2.43
C LYS A 231 -24.72 18.40 3.50
N SER A 232 -24.38 18.08 4.75
CA SER A 232 -25.28 18.09 5.90
C SER A 232 -24.91 19.19 6.91
N GLY A 233 -24.03 20.12 6.54
CA GLY A 233 -23.53 21.21 7.40
C GLY A 233 -22.05 21.04 7.72
N SER A 234 -21.73 20.08 8.59
CA SER A 234 -20.35 19.72 8.95
C SER A 234 -19.80 18.61 8.03
N PRO A 235 -18.47 18.51 7.83
CA PRO A 235 -17.84 17.40 7.13
C PRO A 235 -18.04 16.08 7.89
N ASP A 236 -18.91 15.23 7.36
CA ASP A 236 -19.21 13.90 7.91
C ASP A 236 -18.74 12.80 6.94
N LEU A 237 -18.56 11.59 7.47
CA LEU A 237 -18.24 10.37 6.74
C LEU A 237 -19.48 9.78 6.07
N PHE A 238 -19.34 9.52 4.78
CA PHE A 238 -20.33 8.84 3.96
C PHE A 238 -19.72 7.62 3.26
N VAL A 239 -20.58 6.70 2.85
CA VAL A 239 -20.25 5.59 1.95
C VAL A 239 -21.26 5.53 0.82
N ALA A 240 -20.81 5.19 -0.37
CA ALA A 240 -21.63 4.95 -1.55
C ALA A 240 -21.12 3.72 -2.31
N ASN A 241 -21.92 3.21 -3.24
CA ASN A 241 -21.45 2.28 -4.26
C ASN A 241 -20.35 2.93 -5.12
N ALA A 242 -19.53 2.11 -5.79
CA ALA A 242 -18.43 2.57 -6.63
C ALA A 242 -18.85 3.53 -7.75
N ASP A 243 -20.12 3.50 -8.18
CA ASP A 243 -20.72 4.39 -9.17
C ASP A 243 -21.33 5.68 -8.57
N GLY A 244 -21.23 5.87 -7.25
CA GLY A 244 -21.80 7.00 -6.50
C GLY A 244 -23.25 6.81 -6.05
N SER A 245 -23.92 5.71 -6.44
CA SER A 245 -25.28 5.40 -6.00
C SER A 245 -25.34 4.91 -4.55
N GLY A 246 -26.53 4.90 -3.95
CA GLY A 246 -26.73 4.31 -2.62
C GLY A 246 -26.01 5.04 -1.48
N LEU A 247 -25.84 6.37 -1.60
CA LEU A 247 -25.17 7.19 -0.60
C LEU A 247 -25.81 7.03 0.80
N ARG A 248 -24.97 6.75 1.79
CA ARG A 248 -25.35 6.64 3.21
C ARG A 248 -24.39 7.44 4.08
N GLN A 249 -24.96 8.19 5.01
CA GLN A 249 -24.23 8.88 6.07
C GLN A 249 -23.89 7.89 7.20
N LEU A 250 -22.63 7.84 7.64
CA LEU A 250 -22.15 6.92 8.69
C LEU A 250 -21.93 7.62 10.03
N THR A 251 -21.70 8.93 9.98
CA THR A 251 -21.44 9.76 11.14
C THR A 251 -22.24 11.05 11.03
N GLN A 252 -22.53 11.65 12.18
CA GLN A 252 -23.21 12.93 12.24
C GLN A 252 -22.68 13.65 13.47
N THR A 253 -21.62 14.43 13.27
CA THR A 253 -20.96 15.17 14.35
C THR A 253 -21.03 16.66 14.10
N ARG A 254 -20.82 17.48 15.15
CA ARG A 254 -20.75 18.94 14.96
C ARG A 254 -19.40 19.35 14.37
N GLU A 255 -18.38 18.56 14.67
CA GLU A 255 -16.99 18.75 14.35
C GLU A 255 -16.64 18.13 12.98
N ASP A 256 -15.40 18.33 12.54
CA ASP A 256 -14.96 17.90 11.20
C ASP A 256 -14.35 16.48 11.23
N GLU A 257 -14.78 15.65 10.29
CA GLU A 257 -14.15 14.38 9.98
C GLU A 257 -13.29 14.49 8.72
N SER A 258 -12.30 13.60 8.60
CA SER A 258 -11.31 13.67 7.52
C SER A 258 -10.65 12.32 7.25
N SER A 259 -10.15 12.19 6.01
CA SER A 259 -9.20 11.15 5.58
C SER A 259 -9.63 9.72 5.95
N PRO A 260 -10.76 9.21 5.43
CA PRO A 260 -11.15 7.83 5.69
C PRO A 260 -10.20 6.84 4.99
N CYS A 261 -10.05 5.65 5.55
CA CYS A 261 -9.43 4.50 4.91
C CYS A 261 -10.13 3.20 5.34
N TRP A 262 -10.06 2.16 4.51
CA TRP A 262 -10.70 0.88 4.81
C TRP A 262 -9.74 -0.10 5.48
N SER A 263 -10.27 -0.90 6.41
CA SER A 263 -9.59 -2.13 6.81
C SER A 263 -9.52 -3.11 5.64
N PRO A 264 -8.46 -3.92 5.52
CA PRO A 264 -8.28 -4.82 4.38
C PRO A 264 -9.36 -5.91 4.29
N ASP A 265 -10.00 -6.25 5.41
CA ASP A 265 -11.14 -7.17 5.47
C ASP A 265 -12.49 -6.52 5.10
N GLY A 266 -12.51 -5.21 4.84
CA GLY A 266 -13.70 -4.43 4.49
C GLY A 266 -14.70 -4.24 5.64
N ARG A 267 -14.39 -4.67 6.87
CA ARG A 267 -15.31 -4.58 8.01
C ARG A 267 -15.35 -3.21 8.68
N TRP A 268 -14.32 -2.39 8.47
CA TRP A 268 -14.16 -1.11 9.15
C TRP A 268 -13.73 -0.03 8.17
N ILE A 269 -14.22 1.18 8.41
CA ILE A 269 -13.68 2.42 7.87
C ILE A 269 -13.06 3.17 9.04
N CYS A 270 -11.74 3.37 9.00
CA CYS A 270 -11.00 4.24 9.92
C CYS A 270 -11.04 5.67 9.39
N PHE A 271 -11.09 6.67 10.26
CA PHE A 271 -11.09 8.09 9.89
C PHE A 271 -10.54 8.94 11.03
N ALA A 272 -10.15 10.18 10.72
CA ALA A 272 -9.74 11.15 11.71
C ALA A 272 -10.93 12.07 12.06
N GLY A 273 -11.30 12.10 13.33
CA GLY A 273 -12.30 13.02 13.88
C GLY A 273 -11.65 14.13 14.71
N LYS A 274 -12.48 15.06 15.20
CA LYS A 274 -12.04 16.21 16.00
C LYS A 274 -12.95 16.39 17.22
N THR A 275 -12.36 16.70 18.38
CA THR A 275 -13.12 17.04 19.59
C THR A 275 -13.56 18.50 19.56
N ALA A 276 -14.49 18.89 20.44
CA ALA A 276 -14.93 20.28 20.58
C ALA A 276 -13.76 21.25 20.90
N GLU A 277 -12.74 20.78 21.60
CA GLU A 277 -11.51 21.55 21.91
C GLU A 277 -10.51 21.58 20.74
N GLY A 278 -10.84 20.95 19.62
CA GLY A 278 -10.05 20.95 18.40
C GLY A 278 -8.96 19.89 18.31
N ARG A 279 -8.87 18.95 19.27
CA ARG A 279 -7.90 17.84 19.21
C ARG A 279 -8.36 16.77 18.25
N ARG A 280 -7.46 16.23 17.44
CA ARG A 280 -7.79 15.10 16.54
C ARG A 280 -7.70 13.76 17.27
N PHE A 281 -8.47 12.78 16.79
CA PHE A 281 -8.41 11.38 17.21
C PHE A 281 -8.70 10.47 16.01
N LEU A 282 -8.28 9.20 16.08
CA LEU A 282 -8.73 8.20 15.11
C LEU A 282 -9.92 7.43 15.67
N ALA A 283 -10.86 7.11 14.79
CA ALA A 283 -11.98 6.24 15.09
C ALA A 283 -12.28 5.34 13.91
N LYS A 284 -13.08 4.30 14.15
CA LYS A 284 -13.57 3.40 13.13
C LYS A 284 -15.06 3.14 13.26
N VAL A 285 -15.71 2.91 12.13
CA VAL A 285 -17.13 2.55 12.05
C VAL A 285 -17.31 1.46 11.02
N SER A 286 -18.33 0.62 11.21
CA SER A 286 -18.73 -0.34 10.18
C SER A 286 -19.21 0.41 8.94
N PRO A 287 -18.88 -0.05 7.71
CA PRO A 287 -19.43 0.54 6.50
C PRO A 287 -20.95 0.43 6.47
N ASN A 288 -21.53 -0.51 7.22
CA ASN A 288 -22.97 -0.68 7.38
C ASN A 288 -23.64 0.28 8.37
N GLY A 289 -22.88 1.20 8.95
CA GLY A 289 -23.31 2.06 10.06
C GLY A 289 -23.23 1.35 11.40
N GLY A 290 -23.70 2.02 12.45
CA GLY A 290 -23.59 1.57 13.83
C GLY A 290 -22.67 2.47 14.65
N PRO A 291 -22.30 2.04 15.88
CA PRO A 291 -21.54 2.90 16.79
C PRO A 291 -20.12 3.15 16.27
N VAL A 292 -19.71 4.42 16.34
CA VAL A 292 -18.31 4.84 16.13
C VAL A 292 -17.47 4.37 17.31
N GLN A 293 -16.33 3.74 17.01
CA GLN A 293 -15.36 3.25 17.99
C GLN A 293 -14.09 4.07 17.93
N ARG A 294 -13.74 4.76 19.02
CA ARG A 294 -12.43 5.43 19.11
C ARG A 294 -11.31 4.40 19.17
N ILE A 295 -10.23 4.67 18.44
CA ILE A 295 -8.99 3.92 18.54
C ILE A 295 -8.15 4.62 19.61
N SER A 296 -7.85 3.91 20.70
CA SER A 296 -7.01 4.45 21.77
C SER A 296 -5.57 4.53 21.28
N ILE A 297 -4.94 5.69 21.43
CA ILE A 297 -3.58 5.96 20.97
C ILE A 297 -2.86 6.72 22.08
N SER A 298 -1.75 6.18 22.58
CA SER A 298 -0.88 6.85 23.55
C SER A 298 0.38 7.44 22.91
N ASP A 299 1.07 8.31 23.64
CA ASP A 299 2.41 8.86 23.34
C ASP A 299 2.52 9.81 22.15
N VAL A 300 1.44 9.98 21.40
CA VAL A 300 1.31 10.96 20.32
C VAL A 300 -0.05 11.66 20.38
N ILE A 301 -0.16 12.82 19.72
CA ILE A 301 -1.38 13.63 19.70
C ILE A 301 -1.74 14.03 18.27
N ASN A 302 -3.01 14.40 18.08
CA ASN A 302 -3.57 14.87 16.82
C ASN A 302 -3.29 13.96 15.61
N PRO A 303 -3.66 12.67 15.66
CA PRO A 303 -3.53 11.78 14.53
C PRO A 303 -4.47 12.18 13.37
N SER A 304 -3.99 12.04 12.13
CA SER A 304 -4.70 12.29 10.88
C SER A 304 -4.19 11.36 9.77
N GLU A 305 -4.84 11.36 8.61
CA GLU A 305 -4.41 10.59 7.42
C GLU A 305 -4.10 9.12 7.72
N PRO A 306 -5.05 8.37 8.33
CA PRO A 306 -4.83 6.97 8.62
C PRO A 306 -4.71 6.16 7.31
N ASP A 307 -3.83 5.17 7.31
CA ASP A 307 -3.79 4.13 6.29
C ASP A 307 -3.59 2.74 6.92
N TRP A 308 -4.49 1.82 6.58
CA TRP A 308 -4.48 0.47 7.13
C TRP A 308 -3.49 -0.41 6.36
N SER A 309 -2.61 -1.09 7.09
CA SER A 309 -1.73 -2.12 6.54
C SER A 309 -2.55 -3.24 5.87
N PRO A 310 -2.10 -3.78 4.72
CA PRO A 310 -2.79 -4.86 4.02
C PRO A 310 -3.01 -6.13 4.86
N ASP A 311 -2.16 -6.42 5.84
CA ASP A 311 -2.31 -7.55 6.77
C ASP A 311 -3.33 -7.29 7.91
N GLY A 312 -3.82 -6.06 8.04
CA GLY A 312 -4.84 -5.67 9.00
C GLY A 312 -4.33 -5.34 10.40
N LYS A 313 -3.03 -5.47 10.66
CA LYS A 313 -2.46 -5.38 12.02
C LYS A 313 -2.19 -3.97 12.48
N TRP A 314 -1.79 -3.10 11.56
CA TRP A 314 -1.32 -1.75 11.84
C TRP A 314 -2.13 -0.69 11.12
N ILE A 315 -2.27 0.46 11.76
CA ILE A 315 -2.74 1.69 11.14
C ILE A 315 -1.56 2.65 11.16
N ALA A 316 -1.07 3.04 9.98
CA ALA A 316 -0.16 4.16 9.85
C ALA A 316 -0.97 5.46 9.89
N PHE A 317 -0.38 6.53 10.38
CA PHE A 317 -1.04 7.84 10.42
C PHE A 317 0.00 8.95 10.56
N THR A 318 -0.44 10.16 10.27
CA THR A 318 0.32 11.37 10.52
C THR A 318 -0.04 11.92 11.91
N SER A 319 0.96 12.21 12.74
CA SER A 319 0.81 12.86 14.04
C SER A 319 1.27 14.31 13.94
N GLN A 320 0.41 15.26 14.33
CA GLN A 320 0.75 16.68 14.40
C GLN A 320 1.11 17.09 15.85
N MET A 321 2.41 17.16 16.11
CA MET A 321 2.98 17.66 17.36
C MET A 321 3.65 19.01 17.11
N ARG A 322 4.92 19.18 17.47
CA ARG A 322 5.75 20.30 17.01
C ARG A 322 5.96 20.25 15.49
N ASP A 323 6.19 19.04 14.98
CA ASP A 323 6.36 18.71 13.56
C ASP A 323 5.37 17.60 13.18
N PHE A 324 5.28 17.31 11.87
CA PHE A 324 4.52 16.18 11.35
C PHE A 324 5.40 14.92 11.37
N ASN A 325 4.83 13.84 11.90
CA ASN A 325 5.51 12.57 12.04
C ASN A 325 4.65 11.44 11.49
N ILE A 326 5.28 10.52 10.77
CA ILE A 326 4.68 9.24 10.40
C ILE A 326 4.78 8.31 11.61
N CYS A 327 3.62 7.82 12.04
CA CYS A 327 3.48 6.91 13.16
C CYS A 327 2.72 5.65 12.74
N ILE A 328 2.83 4.60 13.55
CA ILE A 328 1.97 3.42 13.48
C ILE A 328 1.38 3.11 14.85
N VAL A 329 0.20 2.51 14.88
CA VAL A 329 -0.44 1.95 16.07
C VAL A 329 -1.07 0.60 15.73
N PRO A 330 -1.15 -0.38 16.66
CA PRO A 330 -1.94 -1.58 16.42
C PRO A 330 -3.37 -1.23 16.04
N SER A 331 -4.00 -2.00 15.16
CA SER A 331 -5.36 -1.71 14.66
C SER A 331 -6.46 -1.85 15.72
N SER A 332 -6.12 -2.49 16.86
CA SER A 332 -6.90 -2.52 18.09
C SER A 332 -6.77 -1.25 18.95
N GLY A 333 -5.80 -0.39 18.66
CA GLY A 333 -5.32 0.68 19.54
C GLY A 333 -4.22 0.22 20.49
N GLY A 334 -3.59 1.18 21.17
CA GLY A 334 -2.49 0.97 22.11
C GLY A 334 -1.39 2.01 21.96
N GLU A 335 -0.15 1.58 22.21
CA GLU A 335 1.05 2.41 22.09
C GLU A 335 1.34 2.76 20.63
N ALA A 336 1.49 4.05 20.35
CA ALA A 336 1.93 4.53 19.05
C ALA A 336 3.45 4.53 18.94
N ARG A 337 3.96 4.25 17.75
CA ARG A 337 5.39 4.31 17.45
C ARG A 337 5.67 5.36 16.39
N ILE A 338 6.54 6.30 16.73
CA ILE A 338 7.06 7.28 15.77
C ILE A 338 8.11 6.59 14.89
N LEU A 339 7.94 6.70 13.57
CA LEU A 339 8.84 6.09 12.59
C LEU A 339 9.80 7.10 11.99
N THR A 340 9.28 8.23 11.50
CA THR A 340 10.08 9.29 10.86
C THR A 340 9.29 10.60 10.77
N SER A 341 9.95 11.72 10.47
CA SER A 341 9.28 12.99 10.18
C SER A 341 8.69 12.98 8.76
N GLY A 342 7.43 13.39 8.63
CA GLY A 342 6.68 13.37 7.38
C GLY A 342 5.17 13.40 7.58
N GLU A 343 4.42 13.37 6.48
CA GLU A 343 2.95 13.36 6.42
C GLU A 343 2.44 12.46 5.27
N ASP A 344 1.12 12.23 5.18
CA ASP A 344 0.45 11.42 4.16
C ASP A 344 1.04 10.01 3.93
N PRO A 345 1.07 9.10 4.94
CA PRO A 345 1.57 7.74 4.72
C PRO A 345 0.64 6.91 3.84
N SER A 346 1.22 6.06 2.98
CA SER A 346 0.51 5.01 2.26
C SER A 346 1.30 3.71 2.24
N TRP A 347 0.69 2.61 2.71
CA TRP A 347 1.26 1.27 2.73
C TRP A 347 1.38 0.66 1.34
N ALA A 348 2.55 0.10 1.07
CA ALA A 348 2.77 -0.87 0.00
C ALA A 348 2.01 -2.19 0.29
N PRO A 349 1.73 -3.01 -0.75
CA PRO A 349 0.97 -4.26 -0.59
C PRO A 349 1.66 -5.32 0.29
N ASN A 350 2.93 -5.13 0.65
CA ASN A 350 3.71 -6.06 1.49
C ASN A 350 3.56 -5.83 3.00
N SER A 351 2.75 -4.87 3.46
CA SER A 351 2.59 -4.50 4.89
C SER A 351 3.90 -4.17 5.62
N ARG A 352 4.93 -3.78 4.87
CA ARG A 352 6.28 -3.51 5.41
C ARG A 352 6.82 -2.16 4.97
N THR A 353 6.58 -1.79 3.72
CA THR A 353 7.07 -0.55 3.13
C THR A 353 5.94 0.48 3.08
N MET A 354 6.29 1.75 3.29
CA MET A 354 5.37 2.87 3.09
C MET A 354 5.97 3.91 2.16
N ILE A 355 5.13 4.62 1.43
CA ILE A 355 5.47 5.90 0.80
C ILE A 355 4.86 7.01 1.64
N PHE A 356 5.54 8.14 1.74
CA PHE A 356 5.04 9.30 2.49
C PHE A 356 5.56 10.61 1.89
N THR A 357 4.93 11.72 2.26
CA THR A 357 5.40 13.07 1.98
C THR A 357 6.46 13.47 3.01
N ARG A 358 7.72 13.58 2.60
CA ARG A 358 8.80 14.12 3.42
C ARG A 358 8.79 15.65 3.39
N ARG A 359 9.02 16.25 4.56
CA ARG A 359 9.27 17.69 4.69
C ARG A 359 10.78 17.94 4.81
N GLY A 360 11.35 18.55 3.78
CA GLY A 360 12.72 19.03 3.75
C GLY A 360 12.85 20.45 4.32
N THR A 361 14.08 20.95 4.34
CA THR A 361 14.39 22.33 4.75
C THR A 361 13.69 23.35 3.85
N GLY A 362 13.37 24.53 4.42
CA GLY A 362 12.70 25.60 3.68
C GLY A 362 11.27 25.27 3.22
N GLY A 363 10.62 24.25 3.80
CA GLY A 363 9.26 23.85 3.44
C GLY A 363 9.15 23.03 2.15
N LYS A 364 10.29 22.57 1.60
CA LYS A 364 10.29 21.66 0.43
C LYS A 364 9.56 20.37 0.79
N ARG A 365 8.66 19.91 -0.07
CA ARG A 365 8.02 18.59 0.05
C ARG A 365 8.45 17.67 -1.09
N SER A 366 8.70 16.41 -0.76
CA SER A 366 9.08 15.36 -1.70
C SER A 366 8.51 14.02 -1.25
N LEU A 367 8.51 13.03 -2.13
CA LEU A 367 8.11 11.67 -1.79
C LEU A 367 9.31 10.86 -1.30
N SER A 368 9.08 10.04 -0.29
CA SER A 368 10.10 9.14 0.25
C SER A 368 9.48 7.79 0.59
N LEU A 369 10.26 6.73 0.41
CA LEU A 369 9.96 5.38 0.83
C LEU A 369 10.49 5.15 2.24
N LEU A 370 9.82 4.31 3.02
CA LEU A 370 10.18 3.93 4.38
C LEU A 370 10.05 2.42 4.54
N ASP A 371 11.13 1.77 4.99
CA ASP A 371 11.09 0.41 5.50
C ASP A 371 10.75 0.43 7.00
N VAL A 372 9.54 -0.01 7.36
CA VAL A 372 9.02 0.13 8.72
C VAL A 372 9.88 -0.54 9.79
N PRO A 373 10.34 -1.81 9.62
CA PRO A 373 11.11 -2.49 10.65
C PRO A 373 12.49 -1.86 10.91
N THR A 374 13.15 -1.30 9.88
CA THR A 374 14.49 -0.70 10.03
C THR A 374 14.47 0.82 10.20
N LYS A 375 13.32 1.46 9.96
CA LYS A 375 13.14 2.91 9.88
C LYS A 375 14.04 3.59 8.83
N GLN A 376 14.61 2.83 7.91
CA GLN A 376 15.40 3.38 6.82
C GLN A 376 14.47 4.02 5.80
N SER A 377 14.81 5.24 5.38
CA SER A 377 14.06 5.99 4.39
C SER A 377 14.88 6.25 3.14
N LYS A 378 14.25 6.25 1.98
CA LYS A 378 14.88 6.56 0.70
C LYS A 378 14.04 7.55 -0.09
N ASP A 379 14.62 8.69 -0.46
CA ASP A 379 13.92 9.71 -1.21
C ASP A 379 13.73 9.27 -2.67
N ILE A 380 12.55 9.57 -3.22
CA ILE A 380 12.23 9.29 -4.62
C ILE A 380 12.69 10.49 -5.46
N PRO A 381 13.65 10.33 -6.37
CA PRO A 381 14.11 11.43 -7.20
C PRO A 381 13.00 11.81 -8.20
N GLN A 382 12.41 12.99 -8.02
CA GLN A 382 11.41 13.52 -8.96
C GLN A 382 11.68 14.98 -9.30
N ASN A 383 11.68 15.28 -10.60
CA ASN A 383 11.83 16.63 -11.15
C ASN A 383 10.50 17.14 -11.74
N LEU A 384 9.39 16.89 -11.04
CA LEU A 384 8.04 17.18 -11.53
C LEU A 384 7.37 18.38 -10.85
N GLY A 385 7.96 18.92 -9.79
CA GLY A 385 7.37 19.96 -8.95
C GLY A 385 7.30 19.51 -7.49
N VAL A 386 6.39 20.09 -6.70
CA VAL A 386 6.17 19.69 -5.31
C VAL A 386 5.26 18.46 -5.28
N CYS A 387 5.79 17.32 -4.83
CA CYS A 387 5.11 16.03 -4.87
C CYS A 387 4.64 15.64 -3.46
N THR A 388 3.35 15.32 -3.32
CA THR A 388 2.65 15.14 -2.02
C THR A 388 1.47 14.16 -2.14
N GLN A 389 0.84 13.81 -1.02
CA GLN A 389 -0.38 12.99 -0.98
C GLN A 389 -0.26 11.69 -1.79
N PRO A 390 0.77 10.85 -1.54
CA PRO A 390 0.95 9.63 -2.29
C PRO A 390 -0.11 8.58 -1.93
N SER A 391 -0.41 7.71 -2.89
CA SER A 391 -1.20 6.50 -2.73
C SER A 391 -0.50 5.36 -3.47
N TRP A 392 -0.23 4.27 -2.74
CA TRP A 392 0.42 3.09 -3.29
C TRP A 392 -0.62 2.15 -3.92
N SER A 393 -0.36 1.65 -5.13
CA SER A 393 -1.22 0.63 -5.75
C SER A 393 -1.19 -0.67 -4.96
N ARG A 394 -2.37 -1.23 -4.67
CA ARG A 394 -2.54 -2.49 -3.95
C ARG A 394 -3.03 -3.62 -4.84
#